data_AF-A0A942R3N2-F1
#
_entry.id   AF-A0A942R3N2-F1
#
_cell.length_a   1.000
_cell.length_b   1.000
_cell.length_c   1.000
_cell.angle_alpha   90.00
_cell.angle_beta   90.00
_cell.angle_gamma   90.00
#
_symmetry.space_group_name_H-M   'P 1'
#
loop_
_entity.id
_entity.type
_entity.pdbx_description
1 polymer ?
#
loop_
_entity_poly.entity_id
_entity_poly.type
_entity_poly.pdbx_seq_one_letter_code
_entity_poly.pdbx_strand_id
1 'polypeptide(L)'
;MYVKGTWICTDKERINAGKGFYPCPSVAIFIKKGGDAMPVRSTLRRMQKFQAKYDPDAIRNAIEKQMDSILEQQTAAQTELEKVENLTKIVLGQENVPTPLIPAYMAYARQIWKIRNKFSSEMLKTEADIMLYKWTRRSLVEAILIRIRDEIFTLQAPTP
;
A
#
# COMPACT_ATOMS: atom_id res chain seq x y z
N MET A 1 36.90 -18.47 46.18
CA MET A 1 36.22 -19.61 46.83
C MET A 1 35.20 -20.15 45.84
N TYR A 2 35.41 -21.37 45.34
CA TYR A 2 34.43 -22.07 44.50
C TYR A 2 33.31 -22.59 45.38
N VAL A 3 32.05 -22.27 45.03
CA VAL A 3 30.88 -22.97 45.56
C VAL A 3 30.31 -23.79 44.42
N LYS A 4 30.21 -25.11 44.63
CA LYS A 4 29.61 -26.06 43.69
C LYS A 4 28.12 -25.75 43.51
N GLY A 5 27.68 -25.70 42.26
CA GLY A 5 26.28 -25.85 41.86
C GLY A 5 26.28 -26.49 40.48
N THR A 6 25.71 -27.70 40.37
CA THR A 6 25.68 -28.50 39.15
C THR A 6 24.27 -28.55 38.59
N TRP A 7 24.19 -28.53 37.24
CA TRP A 7 23.18 -29.09 36.34
C TRP A 7 21.77 -28.44 36.23
N ILE A 8 20.99 -28.53 35.13
CA ILE A 8 21.08 -29.01 33.72
C ILE A 8 19.85 -28.42 32.99
N CYS A 9 19.93 -28.20 31.67
CA CYS A 9 18.96 -28.67 30.65
C CYS A 9 19.52 -28.34 29.26
N THR A 10 20.41 -29.21 28.78
CA THR A 10 20.77 -29.31 27.36
C THR A 10 19.90 -30.39 26.72
N ASP A 11 19.29 -30.05 25.59
CA ASP A 11 18.25 -30.77 24.83
C ASP A 11 18.62 -32.17 24.29
N LYS A 12 18.98 -33.14 25.14
CA LYS A 12 19.26 -34.51 24.66
C LYS A 12 18.32 -35.64 25.09
N GLU A 13 17.31 -35.40 25.93
CA GLU A 13 16.34 -36.45 26.27
C GLU A 13 14.93 -36.07 25.79
N ARG A 14 14.79 -36.20 24.48
CA ARG A 14 13.51 -36.17 23.78
C ARG A 14 12.99 -37.61 23.64
N ILE A 15 12.77 -38.35 24.73
CA ILE A 15 12.15 -39.68 24.62
C ILE A 15 11.19 -39.95 25.80
N ASN A 16 9.90 -40.03 25.45
CA ASN A 16 8.79 -40.67 26.17
C ASN A 16 8.56 -40.35 27.66
N ALA A 17 7.56 -39.52 27.94
CA ALA A 17 6.47 -39.84 28.86
C ALA A 17 5.42 -38.73 28.84
N GLY A 18 4.15 -39.10 28.80
CA GLY A 18 3.03 -38.17 28.95
C GLY A 18 2.97 -37.53 30.34
N LYS A 19 2.20 -36.43 30.38
CA LYS A 19 1.70 -35.67 31.55
C LYS A 19 2.57 -34.50 32.02
N GLY A 20 1.98 -33.30 31.97
CA GLY A 20 2.30 -32.17 32.86
C GLY A 20 3.34 -31.16 32.38
N PHE A 21 2.93 -30.23 31.52
CA PHE A 21 3.69 -29.04 31.12
C PHE A 21 3.41 -27.89 32.11
N TYR A 22 4.44 -27.14 32.56
CA TYR A 22 4.47 -25.68 32.87
C TYR A 22 5.75 -25.31 33.69
N PRO A 23 6.21 -24.04 33.66
CA PRO A 23 7.56 -23.65 33.26
C PRO A 23 8.47 -23.20 34.42
N CYS A 24 9.80 -23.13 34.19
CA CYS A 24 10.69 -22.40 35.08
C CYS A 24 10.69 -20.89 34.74
N PRO A 25 10.43 -20.02 35.73
CA PRO A 25 10.60 -18.59 35.61
C PRO A 25 12.02 -18.14 35.99
N SER A 26 12.38 -16.95 35.49
CA SER A 26 13.22 -15.93 36.12
C SER A 26 14.59 -15.60 35.50
N VAL A 27 14.62 -14.33 35.07
CA VAL A 27 15.74 -13.38 34.90
C VAL A 27 16.73 -13.62 33.76
N ALA A 28 16.36 -13.09 32.60
CA ALA A 28 17.24 -12.89 31.46
C ALA A 28 18.22 -11.72 31.69
N ILE A 29 19.47 -11.92 31.28
CA ILE A 29 20.57 -10.95 31.31
C ILE A 29 20.26 -9.78 30.37
N PHE A 30 20.21 -8.56 30.91
CA PHE A 30 20.04 -7.32 30.14
C PHE A 30 21.42 -6.82 29.69
N ILE A 31 21.79 -7.08 28.44
CA ILE A 31 22.97 -6.47 27.79
C ILE A 31 22.48 -5.26 26.97
N LYS A 32 22.70 -4.05 27.50
CA LYS A 32 22.48 -2.79 26.77
C LYS A 32 23.66 -2.58 25.80
N LYS A 33 23.50 -2.93 24.52
CA LYS A 33 24.38 -2.43 23.46
C LYS A 33 23.75 -1.19 22.83
N GLY A 34 24.55 -0.12 22.76
CA GLY A 34 24.14 1.18 22.22
C GLY A 34 23.95 1.17 20.70
N GLY A 35 23.19 2.17 20.23
CA GLY A 35 23.09 2.53 18.81
C GLY A 35 22.22 1.61 17.97
N ASP A 36 20.96 1.38 18.37
CA ASP A 36 20.04 0.55 17.59
C ASP A 36 19.59 1.28 16.31
N ALA A 37 20.31 1.06 15.22
CA ALA A 37 19.71 1.14 13.88
C ALA A 37 18.42 0.29 13.92
N MET A 38 17.26 0.88 13.57
CA MET A 38 15.96 0.19 13.65
C MET A 38 16.08 -1.23 13.03
N PRO A 39 15.97 -2.30 13.83
CA PRO A 39 16.28 -3.63 13.34
C PRO A 39 15.22 -4.06 12.31
N VAL A 40 15.68 -4.40 11.11
CA VAL A 40 14.81 -4.93 10.06
C VAL A 40 14.16 -6.21 10.57
N ARG A 41 12.83 -6.25 10.59
CA ARG A 41 12.07 -7.42 11.05
C ARG A 41 12.42 -8.65 10.22
N SER A 42 12.77 -9.75 10.87
CA SER A 42 13.10 -11.03 10.22
C SER A 42 11.90 -11.61 9.45
N THR A 43 12.21 -12.40 8.41
CA THR A 43 11.20 -13.04 7.55
C THR A 43 10.24 -13.92 8.35
N LEU A 44 10.77 -14.72 9.29
CA LEU A 44 9.97 -15.61 10.13
C LEU A 44 8.91 -14.85 10.94
N ARG A 45 9.30 -13.72 11.54
CA ARG A 45 8.37 -12.87 12.30
C ARG A 45 7.28 -12.30 11.41
N ARG A 46 7.59 -11.94 10.15
CA ARG A 46 6.61 -11.44 9.19
C ARG A 46 5.60 -12.54 8.80
N MET A 47 6.07 -13.76 8.58
CA MET A 47 5.23 -14.91 8.24
C MET A 47 4.29 -15.30 9.38
N GLN A 48 4.79 -15.43 10.62
CA GLN A 48 3.97 -15.75 11.78
C GLN A 48 2.87 -14.71 12.00
N LYS A 49 3.23 -13.42 11.87
CA LYS A 49 2.25 -12.33 11.96
C LYS A 49 1.24 -12.36 10.81
N PHE A 50 1.62 -12.84 9.62
CA PHE A 50 0.70 -12.97 8.49
C PHE A 50 -0.30 -14.12 8.72
N GLN A 51 0.19 -15.29 9.13
CA GLN A 51 -0.65 -16.45 9.43
C GLN A 51 -1.69 -16.14 10.51
N ALA A 52 -1.29 -15.43 11.56
CA ALA A 52 -2.21 -15.02 12.64
C ALA A 52 -3.34 -14.07 12.19
N LYS A 53 -3.25 -13.44 11.00
CA LYS A 53 -4.33 -12.59 10.46
C LYS A 53 -5.37 -13.37 9.66
N TYR A 54 -5.06 -14.60 9.25
CA TYR A 54 -5.85 -15.38 8.32
C TYR A 54 -6.76 -16.37 9.07
N ASP A 55 -7.78 -15.84 9.73
CA ASP A 55 -8.88 -16.63 10.28
C ASP A 55 -10.13 -16.38 9.41
N PRO A 56 -10.63 -17.39 8.66
CA PRO A 56 -11.68 -17.19 7.66
C PRO A 56 -13.00 -16.68 8.27
N ASP A 57 -13.36 -17.13 9.48
CA ASP A 57 -14.63 -16.76 10.09
C ASP A 57 -14.59 -15.34 10.67
N ALA A 58 -13.45 -14.94 11.24
CA ALA A 58 -13.24 -13.55 11.66
C ALA A 58 -13.29 -12.58 10.47
N ILE A 59 -12.75 -12.95 9.31
CA ILE A 59 -12.77 -12.13 8.10
C ILE A 59 -14.19 -11.97 7.57
N ARG A 60 -14.97 -13.06 7.48
CA ARG A 60 -16.36 -13.01 7.01
C ARG A 60 -17.19 -12.05 7.86
N ASN A 61 -17.15 -12.25 9.18
CA ASN A 61 -17.91 -11.42 10.13
C ASN A 61 -17.50 -9.93 10.09
N ALA A 62 -16.24 -9.63 9.78
CA ALA A 62 -15.77 -8.25 9.65
C ALA A 62 -16.30 -7.58 8.37
N ILE A 63 -16.34 -8.31 7.26
CA ILE A 63 -16.85 -7.82 5.96
C ILE A 63 -18.36 -7.58 6.05
N GLU A 64 -19.12 -8.53 6.60
CA GLU A 64 -20.58 -8.40 6.72
C GLU A 64 -20.99 -7.14 7.50
N LYS A 65 -20.25 -6.79 8.56
CA LYS A 65 -20.51 -5.57 9.35
C LYS A 65 -20.26 -4.26 8.61
N GLN A 66 -19.42 -4.29 7.57
CA GLN A 66 -18.99 -3.09 6.85
C GLN A 66 -19.54 -3.02 5.42
N MET A 67 -20.30 -4.04 5.00
CA MET A 67 -20.65 -4.25 3.60
C MET A 67 -21.39 -3.05 3.00
N ASP A 68 -22.36 -2.50 3.74
CA ASP A 68 -23.14 -1.33 3.30
C ASP A 68 -22.24 -0.10 3.09
N SER A 69 -21.35 0.18 4.05
CA SER A 69 -20.39 1.29 3.95
C SER A 69 -19.41 1.12 2.78
N ILE A 70 -18.97 -0.12 2.50
CA ILE A 70 -18.10 -0.42 1.36
C ILE A 70 -18.82 -0.14 0.05
N LEU A 71 -20.09 -0.55 -0.07
CA LEU A 71 -20.89 -0.32 -1.28
C LEU A 71 -21.13 1.18 -1.52
N GLU A 72 -21.46 1.94 -0.49
CA GLU A 72 -21.61 3.40 -0.59
C GLU A 72 -20.31 4.08 -1.04
N GLN A 73 -19.18 3.73 -0.43
CA GLN A 73 -17.88 4.30 -0.83
C GLN A 73 -17.48 3.91 -2.26
N GLN A 74 -17.73 2.66 -2.64
CA GLN A 74 -17.39 2.15 -3.96
C GLN A 74 -18.26 2.80 -5.04
N THR A 75 -19.57 2.93 -4.81
CA THR A 75 -20.48 3.57 -5.76
C THR A 75 -20.12 5.03 -5.97
N ALA A 76 -19.89 5.79 -4.89
CA ALA A 76 -19.46 7.18 -4.97
C ALA A 76 -18.14 7.33 -5.76
N ALA A 77 -17.12 6.52 -5.45
CA ALA A 77 -15.84 6.57 -6.13
C ALA A 77 -15.94 6.21 -7.63
N GLN A 78 -16.75 5.22 -7.99
CA GLN A 78 -16.91 4.81 -9.38
C GLN A 78 -17.72 5.82 -10.20
N THR A 79 -18.74 6.45 -9.62
CA THR A 79 -19.48 7.53 -10.30
C THR A 79 -18.57 8.71 -10.65
N GLU A 80 -17.62 9.06 -9.77
CA GLU A 80 -16.63 10.10 -10.08
C GLU A 80 -15.64 9.66 -11.16
N LEU A 81 -15.15 8.43 -11.06
CA LEU A 81 -14.19 7.88 -12.02
C LEU A 81 -14.80 7.80 -13.43
N GLU A 82 -16.05 7.35 -13.54
CA GLU A 82 -16.79 7.31 -14.81
C GLU A 82 -16.88 8.69 -15.46
N LYS A 83 -17.20 9.75 -14.69
CA LYS A 83 -17.23 11.13 -15.19
C LYS A 83 -15.88 11.54 -15.78
N VAL A 84 -14.79 11.27 -15.07
CA VAL A 84 -13.43 11.57 -15.52
C VAL A 84 -13.10 10.81 -16.81
N GLU A 85 -13.44 9.53 -16.90
CA GLU A 85 -13.18 8.73 -18.10
C GLU A 85 -13.97 9.21 -19.32
N ASN A 86 -15.25 9.57 -19.13
CA ASN A 86 -16.08 10.10 -20.20
C ASN A 86 -15.57 11.45 -20.71
N LEU A 87 -15.17 12.35 -19.82
CA LEU A 87 -14.52 13.60 -20.20
C LEU A 87 -13.20 13.35 -20.94
N THR A 88 -12.39 12.41 -20.47
CA THR A 88 -11.12 12.06 -21.13
C THR A 88 -11.34 11.52 -22.55
N LYS A 89 -12.37 10.69 -22.76
CA LYS A 89 -12.74 10.21 -24.11
C LYS A 89 -13.10 11.35 -25.06
N ILE A 90 -13.82 12.36 -24.57
CA ILE A 90 -14.20 13.52 -25.37
C ILE A 90 -12.93 14.27 -25.82
N VAL A 91 -12.00 14.54 -24.91
CA VAL A 91 -10.72 15.21 -25.23
C VAL A 91 -9.91 14.39 -26.25
N LEU A 92 -9.79 13.08 -26.04
CA LEU A 92 -9.05 12.21 -26.96
C LEU A 92 -9.69 12.09 -28.34
N GLY A 93 -11.02 12.15 -28.42
CA GLY A 93 -11.76 12.18 -29.68
C GLY A 93 -11.52 13.45 -30.48
N GLN A 94 -11.37 14.60 -29.81
CA GLN A 94 -11.07 15.88 -30.47
C GLN A 94 -9.64 15.92 -31.04
N GLU A 95 -8.69 15.27 -30.38
CA GLU A 95 -7.27 15.21 -30.77
C GLU A 95 -6.97 14.10 -31.80
N ASN A 96 -7.98 13.34 -32.26
CA ASN A 96 -7.84 12.23 -33.20
C ASN A 96 -6.74 11.22 -32.80
N VAL A 97 -6.66 10.89 -31.51
CA VAL A 97 -5.64 9.97 -30.99
C VAL A 97 -5.82 8.56 -31.57
N PRO A 98 -4.75 7.90 -32.03
CA PRO A 98 -4.83 6.52 -32.49
C PRO A 98 -5.43 5.60 -31.44
N THR A 99 -6.40 4.76 -31.82
CA THR A 99 -7.09 3.81 -30.95
C THR A 99 -6.16 2.97 -30.05
N PRO A 100 -4.99 2.50 -30.52
CA PRO A 100 -4.07 1.74 -29.68
C PRO A 100 -3.50 2.52 -28.48
N LEU A 101 -3.42 3.85 -28.58
CA LEU A 101 -2.85 4.71 -27.55
C LEU A 101 -3.90 5.22 -26.54
N ILE A 102 -5.19 5.13 -26.87
CA ILE A 102 -6.29 5.57 -26.00
C ILE A 102 -6.19 5.01 -24.57
N PRO A 103 -5.93 3.69 -24.35
CA PRO A 103 -5.82 3.15 -23.00
C PRO A 103 -4.67 3.77 -22.18
N ALA A 104 -3.59 4.19 -22.83
CA ALA A 104 -2.45 4.82 -22.16
C ALA A 104 -2.82 6.22 -21.64
N TYR A 105 -3.52 7.02 -22.44
CA TYR A 105 -4.02 8.33 -22.00
C TYR A 105 -5.10 8.21 -20.91
N MET A 106 -5.98 7.21 -21.00
CA MET A 106 -6.95 6.92 -19.92
C MET A 106 -6.26 6.53 -18.62
N ALA A 107 -5.18 5.73 -18.69
CA ALA A 107 -4.40 5.37 -17.51
C ALA A 107 -3.76 6.60 -16.85
N TYR A 108 -3.32 7.58 -17.63
CA TYR A 108 -2.85 8.87 -17.11
C TYR A 108 -3.96 9.63 -16.37
N ALA A 109 -5.15 9.77 -16.97
CA ALA A 109 -6.28 10.45 -16.33
C ALA A 109 -6.69 9.78 -15.00
N ARG A 110 -6.76 8.44 -14.96
CA ARG A 110 -7.00 7.68 -13.71
C ARG A 110 -5.92 7.91 -12.67
N GLN A 111 -4.67 8.05 -13.11
CA GLN A 111 -3.55 8.29 -12.22
C GLN A 111 -3.64 9.68 -11.57
N ILE A 112 -4.01 10.71 -12.33
CA ILE A 112 -4.27 12.05 -11.77
C ILE A 112 -5.44 12.02 -10.79
N TRP A 113 -6.55 11.38 -11.15
CA TRP A 113 -7.70 11.24 -10.25
C TRP A 113 -7.32 10.60 -8.90
N LYS A 114 -6.48 9.55 -8.94
CA LYS A 114 -5.96 8.91 -7.72
C LYS A 114 -5.09 9.84 -6.87
N ILE A 115 -4.31 10.73 -7.49
CA ILE A 115 -3.45 11.69 -6.80
C ILE A 115 -4.30 12.81 -6.19
N ARG A 116 -5.31 13.30 -6.92
CA ARG A 116 -6.30 14.28 -6.42
C ARG A 116 -6.98 13.82 -5.14
N ASN A 117 -7.28 12.53 -5.04
CA ASN A 117 -7.94 11.98 -3.85
C ASN A 117 -6.98 11.77 -2.66
N LYS A 118 -5.67 11.98 -2.85
CA LYS A 118 -4.64 11.78 -1.81
C LYS A 118 -3.99 13.07 -1.34
N PHE A 119 -3.76 14.00 -2.27
CA PHE A 119 -3.01 15.22 -2.02
C PHE A 119 -3.87 16.44 -2.32
N SER A 120 -3.63 17.51 -1.57
CA SER A 120 -4.29 18.79 -1.75
C SER A 120 -3.31 19.85 -2.27
N SER A 121 -3.88 20.91 -2.85
CA SER A 121 -3.21 22.17 -3.22
C SER A 121 -1.92 22.02 -4.03
N GLU A 122 -0.78 22.47 -3.49
CA GLU A 122 0.48 22.62 -4.22
C GLU A 122 1.19 21.27 -4.44
N MET A 123 1.03 20.35 -3.48
CA MET A 123 1.52 18.98 -3.64
C MET A 123 0.82 18.28 -4.80
N LEU A 124 -0.48 18.54 -5.00
CA LEU A 124 -1.22 17.98 -6.13
C LEU A 124 -0.65 18.44 -7.48
N LYS A 125 -0.29 19.74 -7.60
CA LYS A 125 0.32 20.27 -8.84
C LYS A 125 1.69 19.65 -9.10
N THR A 126 2.52 19.55 -8.07
CA THR A 126 3.86 18.95 -8.16
C THR A 126 3.77 17.48 -8.58
N GLU A 127 2.89 16.70 -7.94
CA GLU A 127 2.68 15.29 -8.29
C GLU A 127 2.09 15.12 -9.69
N ALA A 128 1.16 16.00 -10.11
CA ALA A 128 0.63 15.99 -11.47
C ALA A 128 1.71 16.24 -12.52
N ASP A 129 2.67 17.12 -12.23
CA ASP A 129 3.81 17.41 -13.10
C ASP A 129 4.79 16.23 -13.19
N ILE A 130 5.08 15.58 -12.06
CA ILE A 130 5.86 14.33 -12.03
C ILE A 130 5.19 13.25 -12.89
N MET A 131 3.86 13.15 -12.85
CA MET A 131 3.14 12.22 -13.70
C MET A 131 3.20 12.60 -15.18
N LEU A 132 3.06 13.87 -15.51
CA LEU A 132 3.25 14.35 -16.88
C LEU A 132 4.62 13.92 -17.41
N TYR A 133 5.69 14.21 -16.66
CA TYR A 133 7.05 13.79 -17.01
C TYR A 133 7.17 12.27 -17.18
N LYS A 134 6.57 11.48 -16.29
CA LYS A 134 6.59 10.01 -16.40
C LYS A 134 5.96 9.51 -17.70
N TRP A 135 4.85 10.11 -18.15
CA TRP A 135 4.12 9.65 -19.33
C TRP A 135 4.68 10.22 -20.63
N THR A 136 5.25 11.42 -20.64
CA THR A 136 6.01 11.93 -21.79
C THR A 136 7.22 11.05 -22.08
N ARG A 137 7.93 10.58 -21.04
CA ARG A 137 9.02 9.61 -21.16
C ARG A 137 8.60 8.24 -21.73
N ARG A 138 7.30 7.92 -21.72
CA ARG A 138 6.72 6.72 -22.36
C ARG A 138 6.24 7.00 -23.79
N SER A 139 6.74 8.06 -24.43
CA SER A 139 6.40 8.50 -25.79
C SER A 139 4.92 8.90 -25.98
N LEU A 140 4.24 9.38 -24.93
CA LEU A 140 2.94 10.05 -25.11
C LEU A 140 3.17 11.52 -25.46
N VAL A 141 2.22 12.08 -26.21
CA VAL A 141 2.28 13.48 -26.66
C VAL A 141 1.97 14.40 -25.49
N GLU A 142 2.93 15.25 -25.14
CA GLU A 142 2.85 16.15 -23.99
C GLU A 142 1.67 17.11 -24.06
N ALA A 143 1.39 17.69 -25.23
CA ALA A 143 0.29 18.63 -25.42
C ALA A 143 -1.07 18.02 -25.03
N ILE A 144 -1.31 16.75 -25.38
CA ILE A 144 -2.55 16.03 -25.06
C ILE A 144 -2.64 15.77 -23.56
N LEU A 145 -1.52 15.45 -22.90
CA LEU A 145 -1.47 15.23 -21.45
C LEU A 145 -1.75 16.52 -20.68
N ILE A 146 -1.18 17.65 -21.11
CA ILE A 146 -1.45 18.97 -20.54
C ILE A 146 -2.94 19.29 -20.68
N ARG A 147 -3.52 19.04 -21.86
CA ARG A 147 -4.95 19.29 -22.11
C ARG A 147 -5.85 18.49 -21.18
N ILE A 148 -5.56 17.20 -20.98
CA ILE A 148 -6.29 16.35 -20.02
C ILE A 148 -6.17 16.89 -18.59
N ARG A 149 -4.97 17.34 -18.17
CA ARG A 149 -4.73 17.91 -16.84
C ARG A 149 -5.53 19.19 -16.63
N ASP A 150 -5.49 20.10 -17.60
CA ASP A 150 -6.03 21.44 -17.48
C ASP A 150 -7.56 21.44 -17.65
N GLU A 151 -8.11 20.72 -18.63
CA GLU A 151 -9.57 20.72 -18.90
C GLU A 151 -10.37 19.88 -17.89
N ILE A 152 -9.85 18.74 -17.45
CA ILE A 152 -10.61 17.82 -16.57
C ILE A 152 -10.38 18.15 -15.10
N PHE A 153 -9.15 18.48 -14.72
CA PHE A 153 -8.78 18.66 -13.32
C PHE A 153 -8.53 20.13 -12.94
N THR A 154 -8.54 21.07 -13.90
CA THR A 154 -8.29 22.50 -13.67
C THR A 154 -6.97 22.77 -12.94
N LEU A 155 -5.97 21.91 -13.16
CA LEU A 155 -4.67 22.00 -12.49
C LEU A 155 -3.67 22.78 -13.35
N GLN A 156 -3.24 23.93 -12.86
CA GLN A 156 -2.13 24.68 -13.46
C GLN A 156 -0.78 24.11 -13.02
N ALA A 157 0.27 24.38 -13.80
CA ALA A 157 1.63 24.01 -13.45
C ALA A 157 2.04 24.63 -12.09
N PRO A 158 2.87 23.95 -11.29
CA PRO A 158 3.39 24.51 -10.04
C PRO A 158 4.26 25.74 -10.36
N THR A 159 4.18 26.77 -9.50
CA THR A 159 5.09 27.92 -9.57
C THR A 159 6.45 27.52 -8.99
N PRO A 160 7.57 27.86 -9.64
CA PRO A 160 8.91 27.53 -9.17
C PRO A 160 9.27 28.24 -7.85
#